data_AF-A0A5B7URL9-F1
#
_entry.id   AF-A0A5B7URL9-F1
#
_cell.length_a   1.000
_cell.length_b   1.000
_cell.length_c   1.000
_cell.angle_alpha   90.00
_cell.angle_beta   90.00
_cell.angle_gamma   90.00
#
_symmetry.space_group_name_H-M   'P 1'
#
loop_
_entity.id
_entity.type
_entity.pdbx_description
1 polymer ?
#
loop_
_entity_poly.entity_id
_entity_poly.type
_entity_poly.pdbx_seq_one_letter_code
_entity_poly.pdbx_strand_id
1 'polypeptide(L)'
;MSVVRNEHERVVEAPAGAVGALLDRLSAPDDPLFPTPAWPAMTFDGPLAVGATGGHGPIRYRVAAYEPGRRIRFDFTAASGGFHELTVEPLGERRCRVRHVLETTPKGLGRIRWLAVIRPVHDTVIEELFDNVERAATGTCARPVRWTPRVQLFNRLSWDRPEAVARPEGARLLRAAVDRPGYRDAYRMPLLPGQPRDPDAWTGVLRGLPVLARQDGEVLLDVQVTGLTARASILIDEQYVTLSTAVRTDTARGRLYWSAVRLGHPFLARLMLRRTHRALALTTPSAAERAERTVTT
;
A
#
# COMPACT_ATOMS: atom_id res chain seq x y z
N MET A 1 -6.63 -33.84 -11.30
CA MET A 1 -6.41 -32.52 -10.67
C MET A 1 -7.32 -31.53 -11.38
N SER A 2 -8.14 -30.75 -10.67
CA SER A 2 -9.07 -29.79 -11.30
C SER A 2 -8.39 -28.45 -11.53
N VAL A 3 -8.44 -27.95 -12.76
CA VAL A 3 -8.09 -26.55 -13.09
C VAL A 3 -9.19 -25.65 -12.52
N VAL A 4 -8.78 -24.54 -11.91
CA VAL A 4 -9.68 -23.44 -11.56
C VAL A 4 -9.41 -22.35 -12.59
N ARG A 5 -10.47 -21.94 -13.29
CA ARG A 5 -10.50 -20.76 -14.13
C ARG A 5 -11.35 -19.69 -13.44
N ASN A 6 -10.78 -18.51 -13.25
CA ASN A 6 -11.45 -17.33 -12.70
C ASN A 6 -11.31 -16.21 -13.72
N GLU A 7 -12.42 -15.59 -14.08
CA GLU A 7 -12.51 -14.71 -15.23
C GLU A 7 -13.37 -13.50 -14.89
N HIS A 8 -12.88 -12.33 -15.27
CA HIS A 8 -13.55 -11.05 -15.09
C HIS A 8 -13.55 -10.32 -16.43
N GLU A 9 -14.67 -9.70 -16.78
CA GLU A 9 -14.80 -8.90 -18.00
C GLU A 9 -15.51 -7.59 -17.70
N ARG A 10 -15.07 -6.51 -18.35
CA ARG A 10 -15.75 -5.22 -18.31
C ARG A 10 -15.75 -4.56 -19.68
N VAL A 11 -16.90 -4.02 -20.06
CA VAL A 11 -17.01 -3.13 -21.23
C VAL A 11 -16.69 -1.72 -20.79
N VAL A 12 -15.79 -1.05 -21.50
CA VAL A 12 -15.36 0.32 -21.24
C VAL A 12 -15.79 1.18 -22.42
N GLU A 13 -16.39 2.33 -22.12
CA GLU A 13 -16.86 3.32 -23.10
C GLU A 13 -15.71 4.19 -23.63
N ALA A 14 -14.65 3.52 -24.10
CA ALA A 14 -13.48 4.14 -24.72
C ALA A 14 -12.95 3.28 -25.88
N PRO A 15 -12.24 3.87 -26.87
CA PRO A 15 -11.58 3.10 -27.92
C PRO A 15 -10.53 2.14 -27.37
N ALA A 16 -10.42 0.95 -27.97
CA ALA A 16 -9.44 -0.07 -27.55
C ALA A 16 -7.99 0.44 -27.54
N GLY A 17 -7.62 1.34 -28.47
CA GLY A 17 -6.28 1.92 -28.50
C GLY A 17 -5.95 2.77 -27.27
N ALA A 18 -6.92 3.52 -26.74
CA ALA A 18 -6.72 4.33 -25.54
C ALA A 18 -6.54 3.44 -24.31
N VAL A 19 -7.38 2.41 -24.16
CA VAL A 19 -7.29 1.45 -23.06
C VAL A 19 -6.04 0.57 -23.17
N GLY A 20 -5.65 0.21 -24.40
CA GLY A 20 -4.43 -0.52 -24.70
C GLY A 20 -3.17 0.26 -24.27
N ALA A 21 -3.10 1.55 -24.56
CA ALA A 21 -1.99 2.40 -24.12
C ALA A 21 -1.88 2.49 -22.59
N LEU A 22 -3.00 2.41 -21.86
CA LEU A 22 -2.99 2.30 -20.40
C LEU A 22 -2.46 0.94 -19.94
N LEU A 23 -2.87 -0.15 -20.62
CA LEU A 23 -2.38 -1.50 -20.32
C LEU A 23 -0.85 -1.61 -20.49
N ASP A 24 -0.30 -0.97 -21.51
CA ASP A 24 1.15 -0.96 -21.77
C ASP A 24 1.96 -0.26 -20.66
N ARG A 25 1.31 0.58 -19.85
CA ARG A 25 1.89 1.26 -18.68
C ARG A 25 1.71 0.50 -17.37
N LEU A 26 1.12 -0.68 -17.39
CA LEU A 26 1.05 -1.52 -16.20
C LEU A 26 2.47 -1.81 -15.69
N SER A 27 2.71 -1.68 -14.39
CA SER A 27 4.02 -1.73 -13.73
C SER A 27 4.98 -0.56 -14.00
N ALA A 28 4.61 0.44 -14.80
CA ALA A 28 5.42 1.65 -14.97
C ALA A 28 5.50 2.47 -13.66
N PRO A 29 6.47 3.41 -13.52
CA PRO A 29 6.55 4.28 -12.34
C PRO A 29 5.26 5.06 -12.05
N ASP A 30 4.50 5.37 -13.11
CA ASP A 30 3.22 6.06 -13.08
C ASP A 30 2.05 5.13 -13.44
N ASP A 31 2.16 3.83 -13.15
CA ASP A 31 1.14 2.81 -13.43
C ASP A 31 -0.27 3.33 -13.11
N PRO A 32 -1.12 3.54 -14.14
CA PRO A 32 -2.45 4.11 -13.94
C PRO A 32 -3.49 3.05 -13.54
N LEU A 33 -3.15 1.77 -13.57
CA LEU A 33 -4.09 0.66 -13.48
C LEU A 33 -4.00 -0.12 -12.17
N PHE A 34 -2.80 -0.50 -11.73
CA PHE A 34 -2.69 -1.39 -10.58
C PHE A 34 -3.13 -0.68 -9.28
N PRO A 35 -3.98 -1.29 -8.43
CA PRO A 35 -4.67 -0.61 -7.32
C PRO A 35 -3.78 -0.35 -6.08
N THR A 36 -2.61 0.23 -6.29
CA THR A 36 -1.74 0.79 -5.25
C THR A 36 -2.27 2.16 -4.79
N PRO A 37 -2.16 2.51 -3.51
CA PRO A 37 -1.44 1.82 -2.43
C PRO A 37 -2.27 0.84 -1.60
N ALA A 38 -3.54 0.61 -1.94
CA ALA A 38 -4.38 -0.33 -1.22
C ALA A 38 -3.83 -1.77 -1.29
N TRP A 39 -3.14 -2.10 -2.38
CA TRP A 39 -2.40 -3.34 -2.60
C TRP A 39 -0.92 -3.08 -2.93
N PRO A 40 -0.02 -4.03 -2.60
CA PRO A 40 1.39 -3.92 -2.95
C PRO A 40 1.57 -3.73 -4.46
N ALA A 41 2.39 -2.77 -4.86
CA ALA A 41 2.59 -2.43 -6.26
C ALA A 41 3.04 -3.63 -7.11
N MET A 42 2.63 -3.61 -8.37
CA MET A 42 3.15 -4.51 -9.39
C MET A 42 4.43 -3.93 -9.97
N THR A 43 5.53 -4.66 -9.82
CA THR A 43 6.87 -4.22 -10.21
C THR A 43 7.57 -5.33 -11.00
N PHE A 44 8.16 -4.97 -12.14
CA PHE A 44 9.02 -5.82 -12.95
C PHE A 44 10.46 -5.31 -12.97
N ASP A 45 11.39 -6.17 -13.35
CA ASP A 45 12.82 -5.88 -13.53
C ASP A 45 13.13 -4.95 -14.72
N GLY A 46 12.12 -4.64 -15.53
CA GLY A 46 12.17 -3.68 -16.63
C GLY A 46 10.78 -3.42 -17.21
N PRO A 47 10.70 -2.75 -18.38
CA PRO A 47 9.45 -2.59 -19.11
C PRO A 47 8.79 -3.93 -19.41
N LEU A 48 7.47 -3.92 -19.58
CA LEU A 48 6.73 -5.13 -19.97
C LEU A 48 7.22 -5.63 -21.33
N ALA A 49 7.87 -6.79 -21.31
CA ALA A 49 8.39 -7.48 -22.48
C ALA A 49 8.47 -8.97 -22.16
N VAL A 50 8.37 -9.82 -23.18
CA VAL A 50 8.51 -11.28 -23.01
C VAL A 50 9.84 -11.59 -22.31
N GLY A 51 9.77 -12.36 -21.22
CA GLY A 51 10.92 -12.72 -20.39
C GLY A 51 11.12 -11.85 -19.15
N ALA A 52 10.55 -10.64 -19.09
CA ALA A 52 10.61 -9.78 -17.91
C ALA A 52 10.06 -10.50 -16.68
N THR A 53 10.71 -10.31 -15.53
CA THR A 53 10.32 -10.97 -14.27
C THR A 53 9.90 -9.95 -13.22
N GLY A 54 8.90 -10.30 -12.44
CA GLY A 54 8.28 -9.34 -11.54
C GLY A 54 7.22 -9.95 -10.66
N GLY A 55 6.37 -9.11 -10.10
CA GLY A 55 5.34 -9.56 -9.18
C GLY A 55 4.65 -8.45 -8.43
N HIS A 56 3.75 -8.85 -7.54
CA HIS A 56 3.17 -7.97 -6.52
C HIS A 56 3.06 -8.73 -5.20
N GLY A 57 3.40 -8.07 -4.09
CA GLY A 57 3.38 -8.68 -2.76
C GLY A 57 4.22 -9.98 -2.71
N PRO A 58 3.66 -11.14 -2.33
CA PRO A 58 4.36 -12.42 -2.34
C PRO A 58 4.30 -13.16 -3.69
N ILE A 59 3.53 -12.65 -4.66
CA ILE A 59 3.29 -13.34 -5.93
C ILE A 59 4.35 -12.95 -6.95
N ARG A 60 4.85 -13.94 -7.70
CA ARG A 60 5.93 -13.76 -8.67
C ARG A 60 5.54 -14.34 -10.03
N TYR A 61 5.91 -13.62 -11.08
CA TYR A 61 5.55 -13.91 -12.46
C TYR A 61 6.73 -13.72 -13.41
N ARG A 62 6.59 -14.31 -14.60
CA ARG A 62 7.33 -13.96 -15.80
C ARG A 62 6.34 -13.58 -16.90
N VAL A 63 6.65 -12.54 -17.68
CA VAL A 63 5.88 -12.22 -18.88
C VAL A 63 6.11 -13.29 -19.94
N ALA A 64 5.07 -14.07 -20.24
CA ALA A 64 5.12 -15.18 -21.19
C ALA A 64 4.68 -14.77 -22.60
N ALA A 65 3.77 -13.80 -22.70
CA ALA A 65 3.34 -13.21 -23.96
C ALA A 65 3.04 -11.73 -23.76
N TYR A 66 3.38 -10.92 -24.75
CA TYR A 66 3.08 -9.49 -24.76
C TYR A 66 2.81 -9.02 -26.20
N GLU A 67 1.64 -8.45 -26.41
CA GLU A 67 1.19 -7.80 -27.64
C GLU A 67 0.77 -6.37 -27.27
N PRO A 68 1.58 -5.35 -27.62
CA PRO A 68 1.33 -3.97 -27.21
C PRO A 68 -0.10 -3.52 -27.51
N GLY A 69 -0.71 -2.87 -26.52
CA GLY A 69 -2.06 -2.35 -26.56
C GLY A 69 -3.18 -3.39 -26.58
N ARG A 70 -2.86 -4.69 -26.57
CA ARG A 70 -3.85 -5.76 -26.77
C ARG A 70 -3.84 -6.83 -25.71
N ARG A 71 -2.66 -7.33 -25.33
CA ARG A 71 -2.57 -8.53 -24.50
C ARG A 71 -1.27 -8.58 -23.71
N ILE A 72 -1.38 -8.98 -22.46
CA ILE A 72 -0.24 -9.42 -21.67
C ILE A 72 -0.58 -10.66 -20.86
N ARG A 73 0.35 -11.62 -20.83
CA ARG A 73 0.24 -12.85 -20.06
C ARG A 73 1.42 -13.01 -19.11
N PHE A 74 1.09 -13.27 -17.85
CA PHE A 74 2.00 -13.48 -16.74
C PHE A 74 1.91 -14.93 -16.28
N ASP A 75 2.92 -15.74 -16.56
CA ASP A 75 2.98 -17.11 -16.03
C ASP A 75 3.56 -17.08 -14.60
N PHE A 76 2.96 -17.83 -13.67
CA PHE A 76 3.50 -17.93 -12.31
C PHE A 76 4.85 -18.63 -12.33
N THR A 77 5.82 -18.12 -11.56
CA THR A 77 7.14 -18.78 -11.42
C THR A 77 7.12 -19.95 -10.44
N ALA A 78 6.08 -20.09 -9.63
CA ALA A 78 5.94 -21.16 -8.65
C ALA A 78 5.58 -22.50 -9.30
N ALA A 79 6.03 -23.61 -8.70
CA ALA A 79 5.84 -24.98 -9.20
C ALA A 79 4.38 -25.42 -9.39
N SER A 80 3.41 -24.71 -8.80
CA SER A 80 1.97 -24.97 -9.02
C SER A 80 1.48 -24.55 -10.42
N GLY A 81 2.27 -23.75 -11.15
CA GLY A 81 1.93 -23.28 -12.49
C GLY A 81 0.68 -22.38 -12.54
N GLY A 82 0.24 -22.09 -13.76
CA GLY A 82 -0.89 -21.20 -14.06
C GLY A 82 -0.45 -19.85 -14.61
N PHE A 83 -1.42 -18.99 -14.88
CA PHE A 83 -1.15 -17.65 -15.42
C PHE A 83 -2.23 -16.64 -15.05
N HIS A 84 -1.87 -15.36 -15.14
CA HIS A 84 -2.81 -14.27 -15.35
C HIS A 84 -2.68 -13.77 -16.79
N GLU A 85 -3.80 -13.42 -17.41
CA GLU A 85 -3.82 -12.78 -18.72
C GLU A 85 -4.78 -11.60 -18.70
N LEU A 86 -4.33 -10.47 -19.24
CA LEU A 86 -5.15 -9.29 -19.48
C LEU A 86 -5.24 -9.07 -20.98
N THR A 87 -6.46 -8.87 -21.49
CA THR A 87 -6.70 -8.53 -22.90
C THR A 87 -7.59 -7.30 -23.05
N VAL A 88 -7.39 -6.58 -24.14
CA VAL A 88 -8.23 -5.46 -24.60
C VAL A 88 -8.69 -5.78 -26.01
N GLU A 89 -10.01 -5.86 -26.20
CA GLU A 89 -10.65 -6.23 -27.46
C GLU A 89 -11.58 -5.12 -27.93
N PRO A 90 -11.51 -4.66 -29.19
CA PRO A 90 -12.44 -3.66 -29.70
C PRO A 90 -13.87 -4.23 -29.81
N LEU A 91 -14.86 -3.43 -29.40
CA LEU A 91 -16.29 -3.70 -29.59
C LEU A 91 -16.96 -2.62 -30.48
N GLY A 92 -16.15 -1.97 -31.31
CA GLY A 92 -16.50 -0.81 -32.13
C GLY A 92 -15.48 0.33 -31.97
N GLU A 93 -15.76 1.48 -32.55
CA GLU A 93 -14.85 2.63 -32.55
C GLU A 93 -14.69 3.29 -31.18
N ARG A 94 -15.72 3.24 -30.34
CA ARG A 94 -15.78 3.97 -29.05
C ARG A 94 -15.92 3.07 -27.83
N ARG A 95 -15.80 1.75 -28.01
CA ARG A 95 -15.98 0.76 -26.93
C ARG A 95 -14.97 -0.37 -27.06
N CYS A 96 -14.54 -0.89 -25.93
CA CYS A 96 -13.74 -2.10 -25.86
C CYS A 96 -14.15 -2.99 -24.69
N ARG A 97 -13.79 -4.27 -24.76
CA ARG A 97 -13.84 -5.21 -23.64
C ARG A 97 -12.44 -5.33 -23.05
N VAL A 98 -12.34 -5.18 -21.74
CA VAL A 98 -11.17 -5.60 -20.98
C VAL A 98 -11.51 -6.91 -20.28
N ARG A 99 -10.62 -7.90 -20.41
CA ARG A 99 -10.80 -9.21 -19.82
C ARG A 99 -9.58 -9.59 -19.02
N HIS A 100 -9.81 -10.18 -17.86
CA HIS A 100 -8.81 -10.79 -17.01
C HIS A 100 -9.13 -12.27 -16.87
N VAL A 101 -8.12 -13.12 -17.08
CA VAL A 101 -8.21 -14.57 -16.89
C VAL A 101 -7.13 -15.00 -15.94
N LEU A 102 -7.51 -15.78 -14.94
CA LEU A 102 -6.60 -16.53 -14.09
C LEU A 102 -6.89 -18.02 -14.23
N GLU A 103 -5.84 -18.78 -14.54
CA GLU A 103 -5.86 -20.24 -14.41
C GLU A 103 -4.86 -20.72 -13.37
N THR A 104 -5.30 -21.63 -12.51
CA THR A 104 -4.45 -22.23 -11.48
C THR A 104 -4.92 -23.65 -11.13
N THR A 105 -4.03 -24.45 -10.53
CA THR A 105 -4.32 -25.85 -10.14
C THR A 105 -4.12 -26.08 -8.64
N PRO A 106 -4.97 -25.52 -7.76
CA PRO A 106 -4.81 -25.67 -6.32
C PRO A 106 -4.93 -27.15 -5.89
N LYS A 107 -3.95 -27.61 -5.11
CA LYS A 107 -3.87 -28.99 -4.60
C LYS A 107 -4.17 -29.04 -3.10
N GLY A 108 -4.81 -30.12 -2.65
CA GLY A 108 -5.10 -30.36 -1.22
C GLY A 108 -5.76 -29.18 -0.52
N LEU A 109 -5.20 -28.78 0.63
CA LEU A 109 -5.68 -27.63 1.43
C LEU A 109 -5.63 -26.29 0.67
N GLY A 110 -4.84 -26.21 -0.41
CA GLY A 110 -4.81 -25.07 -1.32
C GLY A 110 -6.17 -24.77 -1.96
N ARG A 111 -7.06 -25.76 -2.12
CA ARG A 111 -8.43 -25.54 -2.64
C ARG A 111 -9.31 -24.78 -1.66
N ILE A 112 -9.24 -25.15 -0.39
CA ILE A 112 -9.97 -24.46 0.68
C ILE A 112 -9.42 -23.04 0.80
N ARG A 113 -8.09 -22.87 0.83
CA ARG A 113 -7.44 -21.55 0.84
C ARG A 113 -7.82 -20.71 -0.38
N TRP A 114 -7.95 -21.33 -1.56
CA TRP A 114 -8.40 -20.66 -2.78
C TRP A 114 -9.80 -20.07 -2.60
N LEU A 115 -10.79 -20.89 -2.26
CA LEU A 115 -12.18 -20.45 -2.10
C LEU A 115 -12.35 -19.47 -0.94
N ALA A 116 -11.61 -19.69 0.15
CA ALA A 116 -11.73 -18.88 1.34
C ALA A 116 -10.98 -17.54 1.21
N VAL A 117 -9.70 -17.55 0.85
CA VAL A 117 -8.87 -16.35 1.01
C VAL A 117 -8.51 -15.77 -0.34
N ILE A 118 -8.00 -16.60 -1.25
CA ILE A 118 -7.36 -16.10 -2.47
C ILE A 118 -8.40 -15.53 -3.43
N ARG A 119 -9.47 -16.27 -3.73
CA ARG A 119 -10.50 -15.83 -4.68
C ARG A 119 -11.15 -14.51 -4.27
N PRO A 120 -11.70 -14.30 -3.05
CA PRO A 120 -12.34 -13.02 -2.71
C PRO A 120 -11.40 -11.82 -2.78
N VAL A 121 -10.12 -12.01 -2.39
CA VAL A 121 -9.09 -10.96 -2.46
C VAL A 121 -8.72 -10.68 -3.91
N HIS A 122 -8.44 -11.74 -4.68
CA HIS A 122 -8.12 -11.65 -6.10
C HIS A 122 -9.24 -10.95 -6.89
N ASP A 123 -10.47 -11.41 -6.75
CA ASP A 123 -11.64 -10.83 -7.41
C ASP A 123 -11.75 -9.32 -7.08
N THR A 124 -11.48 -8.91 -5.83
CA THR A 124 -11.47 -7.48 -5.45
C THR A 124 -10.35 -6.69 -6.15
N VAL A 125 -9.12 -7.22 -6.17
CA VAL A 125 -7.98 -6.57 -6.82
C VAL A 125 -8.23 -6.37 -8.32
N ILE A 126 -8.80 -7.38 -8.99
CA ILE A 126 -9.10 -7.30 -10.42
C ILE A 126 -10.21 -6.30 -10.71
N GLU A 127 -11.27 -6.26 -9.91
CA GLU A 127 -12.33 -5.26 -10.07
C GLU A 127 -11.82 -3.84 -9.77
N GLU A 128 -10.92 -3.63 -8.80
CA GLU A 128 -10.30 -2.31 -8.58
C GLU A 128 -9.36 -1.89 -9.73
N LEU A 129 -8.66 -2.85 -10.34
CA LEU A 129 -7.88 -2.62 -11.55
C LEU A 129 -8.79 -2.18 -12.69
N PHE A 130 -9.95 -2.83 -12.87
CA PHE A 130 -10.95 -2.43 -13.87
C PHE A 130 -11.60 -1.08 -13.56
N ASP A 131 -11.83 -0.75 -12.29
CA ASP A 131 -12.28 0.59 -11.91
C ASP A 131 -11.25 1.65 -12.32
N ASN A 132 -9.95 1.36 -12.17
CA ASN A 132 -8.89 2.27 -12.61
C ASN A 132 -8.81 2.37 -14.14
N VAL A 133 -9.01 1.27 -14.87
CA VAL A 133 -9.14 1.32 -16.34
C VAL A 133 -10.27 2.27 -16.74
N GLU A 134 -11.44 2.12 -16.12
CA GLU A 134 -12.60 2.96 -16.42
C GLU A 134 -12.34 4.44 -16.10
N ARG A 135 -11.79 4.73 -14.91
CA ARG A 135 -11.41 6.10 -14.51
C ARG A 135 -10.39 6.71 -15.46
N ALA A 136 -9.32 6.00 -15.78
CA ALA A 136 -8.26 6.51 -16.63
C ALA A 136 -8.72 6.72 -18.08
N ALA A 137 -9.64 5.89 -18.58
CA ALA A 137 -10.13 5.97 -19.95
C ALA A 137 -11.31 6.95 -20.14
N THR A 138 -12.12 7.17 -19.11
CA THR A 138 -13.39 7.93 -19.21
C THR A 138 -13.50 9.11 -18.25
N GLY A 139 -12.55 9.27 -17.33
CA GLY A 139 -12.59 10.26 -16.25
C GLY A 139 -13.49 9.88 -15.07
N THR A 140 -14.24 8.77 -15.14
CA THR A 140 -15.16 8.34 -14.06
C THR A 140 -15.19 6.81 -13.91
N CYS A 141 -15.81 6.32 -12.85
CA CYS A 141 -16.16 4.90 -12.73
C CYS A 141 -17.59 4.79 -12.21
N ALA A 142 -18.46 4.18 -13.01
CA ALA A 142 -19.89 4.16 -12.73
C ALA A 142 -20.23 3.31 -11.49
N ARG A 143 -19.48 2.21 -11.28
CA ARG A 143 -19.77 1.21 -10.24
C ARG A 143 -18.48 0.73 -9.56
N PRO A 144 -17.88 1.57 -8.70
CA PRO A 144 -16.66 1.18 -8.01
C PRO A 144 -16.90 -0.01 -7.08
N VAL A 145 -15.95 -0.94 -7.05
CA VAL A 145 -16.01 -2.12 -6.19
C VAL A 145 -15.97 -1.73 -4.72
N ARG A 146 -16.70 -2.49 -3.90
CA ARG A 146 -16.75 -2.30 -2.45
C ARG A 146 -16.17 -3.51 -1.76
N TRP A 147 -15.24 -3.26 -0.84
CA TRP A 147 -14.59 -4.34 -0.11
C TRP A 147 -15.57 -5.01 0.85
N THR A 148 -15.64 -6.33 0.78
CA THR A 148 -16.34 -7.12 1.80
C THR A 148 -15.61 -7.05 3.14
N PRO A 149 -16.28 -7.25 4.29
CA PRO A 149 -15.63 -7.28 5.60
C PRO A 149 -14.47 -8.27 5.68
N ARG A 150 -14.57 -9.39 4.93
CA ARG A 150 -13.52 -10.39 4.81
C ARG A 150 -12.25 -9.84 4.16
N VAL A 151 -12.40 -9.11 3.05
CA VAL A 151 -11.29 -8.50 2.31
C VAL A 151 -10.69 -7.37 3.13
N GLN A 152 -11.50 -6.56 3.81
CA GLN A 152 -11.03 -5.54 4.74
C GLN A 152 -10.19 -6.13 5.87
N LEU A 153 -10.65 -7.24 6.47
CA LEU A 153 -9.92 -7.94 7.51
C LEU A 153 -8.60 -8.52 6.97
N PHE A 154 -8.63 -9.17 5.81
CA PHE A 154 -7.43 -9.71 5.18
C PHE A 154 -6.40 -8.61 4.90
N ASN A 155 -6.82 -7.50 4.27
CA ASN A 155 -5.96 -6.36 4.00
C ASN A 155 -5.37 -5.76 5.29
N ARG A 156 -6.19 -5.62 6.35
CA ARG A 156 -5.72 -5.16 7.66
C ARG A 156 -4.67 -6.11 8.28
N LEU A 157 -4.85 -7.42 8.15
CA LEU A 157 -3.95 -8.41 8.73
C LEU A 157 -2.65 -8.56 7.93
N SER A 158 -2.72 -8.43 6.61
CA SER A 158 -1.58 -8.55 5.69
C SER A 158 -0.75 -7.28 5.52
N TRP A 159 -1.24 -6.12 5.99
CA TRP A 159 -0.53 -4.85 5.91
C TRP A 159 0.88 -4.92 6.51
N ASP A 160 1.85 -4.22 5.92
CA ASP A 160 3.24 -4.26 6.36
C ASP A 160 3.42 -3.84 7.82
N ARG A 161 4.47 -4.38 8.44
CA ARG A 161 4.83 -4.07 9.82
C ARG A 161 5.90 -2.97 9.83
N PRO A 162 5.85 -2.02 10.78
CA PRO A 162 6.91 -1.04 10.94
C PRO A 162 8.25 -1.69 11.29
N GLU A 163 9.30 -1.19 10.65
CA GLU A 163 10.68 -1.56 10.93
C GLU A 163 11.18 -0.79 12.15
N ALA A 164 11.86 -1.45 13.08
CA ALA A 164 12.53 -0.78 14.19
C ALA A 164 13.86 -0.21 13.73
N VAL A 165 14.09 1.08 14.00
CA VAL A 165 15.29 1.78 13.55
C VAL A 165 15.94 2.55 14.69
N ALA A 166 17.20 2.92 14.49
CA ALA A 166 17.78 3.98 15.29
C ALA A 166 17.01 5.29 15.08
N ARG A 167 17.02 6.16 16.09
CA ARG A 167 16.41 7.49 15.96
C ARG A 167 17.07 8.21 14.78
N PRO A 168 16.29 8.69 13.79
CA PRO A 168 16.86 9.38 12.63
C PRO A 168 17.57 10.67 13.07
N GLU A 169 18.61 11.06 12.33
CA GLU A 169 19.34 12.32 12.58
C GLU A 169 18.44 13.55 12.35
N GLY A 170 17.52 13.44 11.39
CA GLY A 170 16.53 14.47 11.08
C GLY A 170 15.50 14.74 12.19
N ALA A 171 15.38 13.87 13.21
CA ALA A 171 14.50 14.10 14.37
C ALA A 171 15.12 15.11 15.38
N ARG A 172 15.38 16.33 14.90
CA ARG A 172 16.08 17.41 15.61
C ARG A 172 15.25 17.96 16.77
N LEU A 173 13.96 18.17 16.57
CA LEU A 173 13.04 18.66 17.61
C LEU A 173 12.99 17.67 18.77
N LEU A 174 12.85 16.36 18.50
CA LEU A 174 12.82 15.36 19.57
C LEU A 174 14.14 15.28 20.35
N ARG A 175 15.27 15.42 19.65
CA ARG A 175 16.60 15.43 20.28
C ARG A 175 16.78 16.64 21.20
N ALA A 176 16.36 17.82 20.74
CA ALA A 176 16.42 19.04 21.55
C ALA A 176 15.44 19.01 22.74
N ALA A 177 14.26 18.41 22.57
CA ALA A 177 13.20 18.43 23.56
C ALA A 177 13.43 17.52 24.78
N VAL A 178 14.24 16.46 24.64
CA VAL A 178 14.54 15.52 25.74
C VAL A 178 16.04 15.25 25.81
N ASP A 179 16.71 16.00 26.68
CA ASP A 179 18.12 15.76 26.99
C ASP A 179 18.31 14.43 27.76
N ARG A 180 19.33 13.66 27.38
CA ARG A 180 19.72 12.35 27.96
C ARG A 180 18.52 11.44 28.31
N PRO A 181 17.74 10.99 27.33
CA PRO A 181 16.57 10.15 27.58
C PRO A 181 16.97 8.79 28.15
N GLY A 182 16.29 8.35 29.20
CA GLY A 182 16.42 7.01 29.79
C GLY A 182 15.77 5.92 28.93
N TYR A 183 14.96 6.30 27.93
CA TYR A 183 14.39 5.39 26.94
C TYR A 183 14.22 6.07 25.59
N ARG A 184 14.41 5.28 24.52
CA ARG A 184 14.20 5.71 23.14
C ARG A 184 13.74 4.54 22.27
N ASP A 185 12.82 4.83 21.35
CA ASP A 185 12.50 3.97 20.23
C ASP A 185 12.18 4.78 18.98
N ALA A 186 12.27 4.12 17.83
CA ALA A 186 11.85 4.66 16.55
C ALA A 186 11.36 3.52 15.64
N TYR A 187 10.28 3.78 14.91
CA TYR A 187 9.66 2.86 13.98
C TYR A 187 9.37 3.58 12.68
N ARG A 188 9.77 2.98 11.56
CA ARG A 188 9.53 3.55 10.23
C ARG A 188 8.71 2.66 9.31
N MET A 189 8.03 3.29 8.35
CA MET A 189 7.35 2.64 7.24
C MET A 189 7.62 3.42 5.95
N PRO A 190 7.76 2.76 4.79
CA PRO A 190 7.95 3.45 3.52
C PRO A 190 6.69 4.25 3.17
N LEU A 191 6.86 5.45 2.62
CA LEU A 191 5.76 6.25 2.08
C LEU A 191 5.25 5.58 0.81
N LEU A 192 3.94 5.34 0.77
CA LEU A 192 3.29 4.77 -0.40
C LEU A 192 2.83 5.88 -1.37
N PRO A 193 2.65 5.56 -2.67
CA PRO A 193 2.17 6.53 -3.66
C PRO A 193 0.90 7.25 -3.22
N GLY A 194 0.91 8.59 -3.32
CA GLY A 194 -0.21 9.45 -2.96
C GLY A 194 -0.37 9.73 -1.46
N GLN A 195 0.42 9.10 -0.58
CA GLN A 195 0.35 9.43 0.86
C GLN A 195 0.86 10.86 1.13
N PRO A 196 0.30 11.55 2.15
CA PRO A 196 0.72 12.89 2.52
C PRO A 196 2.20 12.96 2.89
N ARG A 197 2.90 13.96 2.34
CA ARG A 197 4.29 14.29 2.71
C ARG A 197 4.39 15.31 3.84
N ASP A 198 3.28 15.94 4.18
CA ASP A 198 3.18 16.82 5.34
C ASP A 198 3.06 15.99 6.64
N PRO A 199 3.98 16.12 7.61
CA PRO A 199 3.91 15.41 8.88
C PRO A 199 2.64 15.73 9.70
N ASP A 200 1.97 16.88 9.49
CA ASP A 200 0.74 17.20 10.22
C ASP A 200 -0.40 16.23 9.90
N ALA A 201 -0.48 15.73 8.66
CA ALA A 201 -1.46 14.73 8.24
C ALA A 201 -1.31 13.39 9.00
N TRP A 202 -0.14 13.14 9.59
CA TRP A 202 0.19 11.91 10.32
C TRP A 202 -0.07 12.02 11.82
N THR A 203 -0.36 13.21 12.36
CA THR A 203 -0.60 13.45 13.80
C THR A 203 -1.72 12.58 14.39
N GLY A 204 -2.65 12.11 13.56
CA GLY A 204 -3.66 11.12 13.94
C GLY A 204 -3.10 9.82 14.52
N VAL A 205 -1.82 9.50 14.28
CA VAL A 205 -1.10 8.38 14.92
C VAL A 205 -1.02 8.53 16.44
N LEU A 206 -1.00 9.75 16.96
CA LEU A 206 -1.01 10.07 18.39
C LEU A 206 -2.16 11.04 18.67
N ARG A 207 -3.38 10.61 18.31
CA ARG A 207 -4.58 11.44 18.37
C ARG A 207 -4.77 12.08 19.75
N GLY A 208 -4.94 13.39 19.76
CA GLY A 208 -5.22 14.19 20.96
C GLY A 208 -3.99 14.69 21.70
N LEU A 209 -2.78 14.35 21.25
CA LEU A 209 -1.56 14.92 21.83
C LEU A 209 -1.32 16.35 21.30
N PRO A 210 -0.99 17.33 22.17
CA PRO A 210 -0.63 18.68 21.75
C PRO A 210 0.62 18.69 20.86
N VAL A 211 0.58 19.48 19.79
CA VAL A 211 1.78 19.76 18.97
C VAL A 211 2.58 20.88 19.62
N LEU A 212 3.87 20.64 19.86
CA LEU A 212 4.79 21.58 20.50
C LEU A 212 5.59 22.38 19.49
N ALA A 213 6.02 21.76 18.39
CA ALA A 213 6.85 22.39 17.38
C ALA A 213 6.75 21.65 16.05
N ARG A 214 7.07 22.38 14.97
CA ARG A 214 7.16 21.88 13.59
C ARG A 214 8.43 22.42 12.95
N GLN A 215 9.22 21.55 12.33
CA GLN A 215 10.45 21.95 11.67
C GLN A 215 10.96 20.84 10.76
N ASP A 216 11.42 21.18 9.55
CA ASP A 216 12.17 20.27 8.65
C ASP A 216 11.51 18.89 8.44
N GLY A 217 10.18 18.85 8.25
CA GLY A 217 9.43 17.59 8.08
C GLY A 217 9.18 16.82 9.38
N GLU A 218 9.53 17.38 10.53
CA GLU A 218 9.25 16.84 11.86
C GLU A 218 8.13 17.59 12.57
N VAL A 219 7.21 16.86 13.18
CA VAL A 219 6.23 17.36 14.15
C VAL A 219 6.54 16.76 15.51
N LEU A 220 6.76 17.62 16.51
CA LEU A 220 6.99 17.23 17.91
C LEU A 220 5.68 17.30 18.69
N LEU A 221 5.37 16.23 19.42
CA LEU A 221 4.16 16.09 20.22
C LEU A 221 4.49 15.91 21.71
N ASP A 222 3.62 16.47 22.55
CA ASP A 222 3.66 16.32 24.00
C ASP A 222 2.96 15.03 24.45
N VAL A 223 3.69 14.14 25.13
CA VAL A 223 3.11 12.97 25.79
C VAL A 223 2.95 13.29 27.27
N GLN A 224 1.76 13.78 27.64
CA GLN A 224 1.48 14.25 28.99
C GLN A 224 1.33 13.09 29.96
N VAL A 225 2.37 12.86 30.78
CA VAL A 225 2.36 11.85 31.84
C VAL A 225 2.97 12.43 33.11
N THR A 226 2.23 12.39 34.21
CA THR A 226 2.69 12.89 35.50
C THR A 226 3.96 12.18 35.96
N GLY A 227 5.01 12.95 36.26
CA GLY A 227 6.25 12.45 36.87
C GLY A 227 7.33 11.96 35.89
N LEU A 228 7.14 12.16 34.58
CA LEU A 228 8.18 11.96 33.56
C LEU A 228 8.06 12.98 32.42
N THR A 229 9.18 13.22 31.72
CA THR A 229 9.21 13.99 30.48
C THR A 229 9.15 13.02 29.31
N ALA A 230 8.01 12.93 28.62
CA ALA A 230 7.87 12.11 27.42
C ALA A 230 7.50 12.98 26.21
N ARG A 231 8.18 12.72 25.10
CA ARG A 231 7.94 13.36 23.82
C ARG A 231 7.88 12.31 22.75
N ALA A 232 7.06 12.56 21.74
CA ALA A 232 7.05 11.78 20.52
C ALA A 232 7.25 12.71 19.34
N SER A 233 7.86 12.22 18.27
CA SER A 233 7.90 12.96 17.01
C SER A 233 7.56 12.09 15.82
N ILE A 234 6.98 12.74 14.82
CA ILE A 234 6.71 12.18 13.50
C ILE A 234 7.65 12.90 12.54
N LEU A 235 8.54 12.17 11.90
CA LEU A 235 9.42 12.68 10.87
C LEU A 235 9.00 12.09 9.52
N ILE A 236 8.80 12.95 8.53
CA ILE A 236 8.63 12.58 7.13
C ILE A 236 9.89 12.97 6.38
N ASP A 237 10.55 11.99 5.75
CA ASP A 237 11.61 12.23 4.78
C ASP A 237 11.14 11.86 3.35
N GLU A 238 12.04 11.80 2.38
CA GLU A 238 11.69 11.49 0.99
C GLU A 238 11.08 10.10 0.81
N GLN A 239 11.43 9.14 1.66
CA GLN A 239 11.12 7.72 1.49
C GLN A 239 10.27 7.14 2.62
N TYR A 240 10.33 7.71 3.83
CA TYR A 240 9.79 7.10 5.04
C TYR A 240 8.99 8.09 5.89
N VAL A 241 8.02 7.52 6.59
CA VAL A 241 7.47 8.09 7.82
C VAL A 241 8.09 7.38 9.01
N THR A 242 8.58 8.15 9.98
CA THR A 242 9.18 7.62 11.21
C THR A 242 8.48 8.18 12.44
N LEU A 243 7.97 7.30 13.30
CA LEU A 243 7.47 7.62 14.63
C LEU A 243 8.57 7.34 15.65
N SER A 244 8.98 8.35 16.41
CA SER A 244 10.00 8.24 17.45
C SER A 244 9.46 8.63 18.82
N THR A 245 9.92 7.98 19.88
CA THR A 245 9.61 8.36 21.26
C THR A 245 10.90 8.57 22.06
N ALA A 246 10.89 9.56 22.95
CA ALA A 246 11.95 9.80 23.92
C ALA A 246 11.33 10.02 25.29
N VAL A 247 11.84 9.32 26.30
CA VAL A 247 11.36 9.45 27.69
C VAL A 247 12.52 9.66 28.64
N ARG A 248 12.39 10.66 29.50
CA ARG A 248 13.25 10.91 30.65
C ARG A 248 12.43 10.82 31.93
N THR A 249 12.92 10.05 32.89
CA THR A 249 12.25 9.83 34.17
C THR A 249 12.97 10.61 35.25
N ASP A 250 12.37 11.73 35.65
CA ASP A 250 12.98 12.65 36.62
C ASP A 250 12.68 12.26 38.08
N THR A 251 11.74 11.32 38.31
CA THR A 251 11.28 10.90 39.64
C THR A 251 11.29 9.38 39.84
N ALA A 252 11.38 8.92 41.09
CA ALA A 252 11.31 7.48 41.41
C ALA A 252 9.96 6.86 41.01
N ARG A 253 8.86 7.58 41.21
CA ARG A 253 7.52 7.18 40.76
C ARG A 253 7.43 7.08 39.23
N GLY A 254 8.02 8.04 38.51
CA GLY A 254 8.12 8.01 37.05
C GLY A 254 8.94 6.83 36.55
N ARG A 255 10.05 6.48 37.24
CA ARG A 255 10.84 5.26 36.93
C ARG A 255 10.02 3.99 37.07
N LEU A 256 9.27 3.84 38.17
CA LEU A 256 8.43 2.67 38.40
C LEU A 256 7.33 2.56 37.35
N TYR A 257 6.59 3.64 37.10
CA TYR A 257 5.56 3.71 36.06
C TYR A 257 6.12 3.33 34.69
N TRP A 258 7.23 3.96 34.28
CA TRP A 258 7.85 3.70 32.99
C TRP A 258 8.37 2.26 32.87
N SER A 259 8.82 1.65 33.97
CA SER A 259 9.31 0.27 33.95
C SER A 259 8.23 -0.75 33.54
N ALA A 260 6.96 -0.46 33.83
CA ALA A 260 5.82 -1.24 33.37
C ALA A 260 5.44 -0.87 31.92
N VAL A 261 5.31 0.43 31.62
CA VAL A 261 4.86 0.92 30.31
C VAL A 261 5.82 0.55 29.17
N ARG A 262 7.14 0.58 29.42
CA ARG A 262 8.16 0.26 28.41
C ARG A 262 8.01 -1.13 27.79
N LEU A 263 7.33 -2.06 28.46
CA LEU A 263 7.09 -3.41 27.95
C LEU A 263 6.01 -3.41 26.85
N GLY A 264 4.98 -2.57 26.99
CA GLY A 264 3.88 -2.47 26.02
C GLY A 264 4.08 -1.38 24.97
N HIS A 265 4.86 -0.34 25.27
CA HIS A 265 5.07 0.81 24.39
C HIS A 265 5.57 0.45 22.98
N PRO A 266 6.60 -0.40 22.80
CA PRO A 266 7.04 -0.86 21.47
C PRO A 266 5.94 -1.52 20.63
N PHE A 267 5.01 -2.22 21.27
CA PHE A 267 3.90 -2.87 20.58
C PHE A 267 2.84 -1.84 20.18
N LEU A 268 2.48 -0.94 21.10
CA LEU A 268 1.50 0.12 20.86
C LEU A 268 1.97 1.10 19.78
N ALA A 269 3.20 1.59 19.85
CA ALA A 269 3.75 2.52 18.86
C ALA A 269 3.74 1.93 17.44
N ARG A 270 4.16 0.66 17.29
CA ARG A 270 4.08 -0.05 15.99
C ARG A 270 2.63 -0.23 15.52
N LEU A 271 1.72 -0.59 16.44
CA LEU A 271 0.31 -0.77 16.11
C LEU A 271 -0.33 0.55 15.64
N MET A 272 -0.05 1.66 16.33
CA MET A 272 -0.55 2.98 15.99
C MET A 272 -0.02 3.43 14.63
N LEU A 273 1.30 3.36 14.41
CA LEU A 273 1.91 3.73 13.12
C LEU A 273 1.33 2.91 11.97
N ARG A 274 1.24 1.58 12.13
CA ARG A 274 0.65 0.68 11.13
C ARG A 274 -0.80 1.02 10.80
N ARG A 275 -1.61 1.36 11.82
CA ARG A 275 -3.03 1.71 11.64
C ARG A 275 -3.18 3.03 10.89
N THR A 276 -2.42 4.07 11.27
CA THR A 276 -2.47 5.37 10.60
C THR A 276 -1.95 5.28 9.17
N HIS A 277 -0.83 4.60 8.97
CA HIS A 277 -0.27 4.36 7.64
C HIS A 277 -1.28 3.68 6.71
N ARG A 278 -1.94 2.61 7.17
CA ARG A 278 -2.99 1.94 6.41
C ARG A 278 -4.19 2.85 6.16
N ALA A 279 -4.65 3.58 7.18
CA ALA A 279 -5.80 4.47 7.04
C ALA A 279 -5.54 5.54 5.97
N LEU A 280 -4.38 6.19 6.01
CA LEU A 280 -3.97 7.19 5.02
C LEU A 280 -3.85 6.58 3.63
N ALA A 281 -3.24 5.39 3.49
CA ALA A 281 -3.14 4.68 2.22
C ALA A 281 -4.52 4.40 1.58
N LEU A 282 -5.51 4.02 2.37
CA LEU A 282 -6.85 3.71 1.85
C LEU A 282 -7.68 4.96 1.52
N THR A 283 -7.20 6.15 1.87
CA THR A 283 -7.83 7.44 1.53
C THR A 283 -7.10 8.18 0.41
N THR A 284 -5.97 7.67 -0.07
CA THR A 284 -5.25 8.30 -1.19
C THR A 284 -6.06 8.18 -2.48
N PRO A 285 -5.90 9.12 -3.43
CA PRO A 285 -6.42 8.96 -4.79
C PRO A 285 -5.96 7.63 -5.40
N SER A 286 -6.81 7.05 -6.24
CA SER A 286 -6.53 5.82 -6.99
C SER A 286 -5.37 5.97 -7.96
N ALA A 287 -4.88 4.86 -8.53
CA ALA A 287 -3.78 4.89 -9.50
C ALA A 287 -4.10 5.76 -10.72
N ALA A 288 -5.31 5.62 -11.26
CA ALA A 288 -5.80 6.41 -12.38
C ALA A 288 -5.80 7.92 -12.07
N GLU A 289 -6.35 8.32 -10.91
CA GLU A 289 -6.42 9.73 -10.50
C GLU A 289 -5.04 10.33 -10.24
N ARG A 290 -4.07 9.53 -9.77
CA ARG A 290 -2.68 10.00 -9.59
C ARG A 290 -1.96 10.17 -10.93
N ALA A 291 -2.16 9.25 -11.86
CA ALA A 291 -1.56 9.33 -13.19
C ALA A 291 -2.05 10.57 -13.94
N GLU A 292 -3.34 10.89 -13.89
CA GLU A 292 -3.91 12.09 -14.50
C GLU A 292 -3.31 13.39 -13.95
N ARG A 293 -3.10 13.47 -12.62
CA ARG A 293 -2.47 14.64 -11.97
C ARG A 293 -1.02 14.83 -12.41
N THR A 294 -0.29 13.75 -12.65
CA THR A 294 1.12 13.80 -13.06
C THR A 294 1.27 14.34 -14.48
N VAL A 295 0.29 14.12 -15.35
CA VAL A 295 0.27 14.66 -16.73
C VAL A 295 -0.04 16.16 -16.76
N THR A 296 -0.69 16.69 -15.72
CA THR A 296 -1.17 18.09 -15.67
C THR A 296 -0.15 19.04 -15.02
N THR A 297 0.89 18.52 -14.37
CA THR A 297 1.96 19.28 -13.70
C THR A 297 3.22 19.36 -14.54
#